data_AF-A0A356IF52-F1
#
_entry.id   AF-A0A356IF52-F1
#
_cell.length_a   1.000
_cell.length_b   1.000
_cell.length_c   1.000
_cell.angle_alpha   90.00
_cell.angle_beta   90.00
_cell.angle_gamma   90.00
#
_symmetry.space_group_name_H-M   'P 1'
#
loop_
_entity.id
_entity.type
_entity.pdbx_description
1 polymer ?
#
loop_
_entity_poly.entity_id
_entity_poly.type
_entity_poly.pdbx_seq_one_letter_code
_entity_poly.pdbx_strand_id
1 'polypeptide(L)'
;MVNYEEQLTSRLNALYQHMRESRVDVYLVLSSDAHLNEYVPEYSRRRAAITGFTGSAGDAIISPEGNHLFVDSRYYLQADEEVDLNKFRVHRLGLSGESTLSQWLTEMEEERGSIRVGFDPSVVSIQAHRIYSSSLHSEGSEMVPIDGNLVDSVWEEQPAPPSNSIYALHESVTGMGVAEKLLSVRKEMVDADADRLVLTKLDEIAWVTNLRGDDIPFNPVFEAYMVIDMDQATCFTRST
;
A
#
# COMPACT_ATOMS: atom_id res chain seq x y z
N MET A 1 5.76 19.36 -24.23
CA MET A 1 5.74 18.10 -23.48
C MET A 1 6.91 18.17 -22.52
N VAL A 2 6.65 18.37 -21.23
CA VAL A 2 7.72 18.27 -20.23
C VAL A 2 8.23 16.83 -20.29
N ASN A 3 9.55 16.64 -20.35
CA ASN A 3 10.15 15.32 -20.47
C ASN A 3 9.81 14.52 -19.20
N TYR A 4 9.25 13.31 -19.35
CA TYR A 4 8.90 12.44 -18.22
C TYR A 4 10.11 12.21 -17.29
N GLU A 5 11.31 12.10 -17.86
CA GLU A 5 12.56 11.96 -17.11
C GLU A 5 12.88 13.19 -16.25
N GLU A 6 12.61 14.40 -16.77
CA GLU A 6 12.81 15.65 -16.01
C GLU A 6 11.81 15.74 -14.86
N GLN A 7 10.55 15.34 -15.09
CA GLN A 7 9.54 15.29 -14.04
C GLN A 7 9.93 14.29 -12.95
N LEU A 8 10.29 13.05 -13.33
CA LEU A 8 10.72 12.03 -12.38
C LEU A 8 11.93 12.49 -11.55
N THR A 9 12.91 13.12 -12.20
CA THR A 9 14.08 13.69 -11.51
C THR A 9 13.67 14.75 -10.49
N SER A 10 12.75 15.65 -10.87
CA SER A 10 12.22 16.68 -9.96
C SER A 10 11.48 16.06 -8.77
N ARG A 11 10.61 15.07 -9.01
CA ARG A 11 9.86 14.37 -7.95
C ARG A 11 10.79 13.68 -6.95
N LEU A 12 11.79 12.93 -7.44
CA LEU A 12 12.76 12.26 -6.57
C LEU A 12 13.58 13.26 -5.75
N ASN A 13 14.03 14.35 -6.35
CA ASN A 13 14.79 15.38 -5.63
C ASN A 13 13.96 16.03 -4.52
N ALA A 14 12.67 16.32 -4.77
CA ALA A 14 11.76 16.82 -3.76
C ALA A 14 11.51 15.77 -2.65
N LEU A 15 11.34 14.51 -3.03
CA LEU A 15 11.13 13.42 -2.09
C LEU A 15 12.33 13.26 -1.14
N TYR A 16 13.56 13.36 -1.66
CA TYR A 16 14.76 13.35 -0.82
C TYR A 16 14.82 14.52 0.17
N GLN A 17 14.28 15.70 -0.18
CA GLN A 17 14.20 16.80 0.80
C GLN A 17 13.21 16.46 1.92
N HIS A 18 12.02 15.96 1.58
CA HIS A 18 11.04 15.55 2.59
C HIS A 18 11.53 14.40 3.47
N MET A 19 12.32 13.47 2.93
CA MET A 19 12.99 12.43 3.72
C MET A 19 13.97 13.05 4.74
N ARG A 20 14.77 14.04 4.34
CA ARG A 20 15.68 14.75 5.25
C ARG A 20 14.93 15.52 6.34
N GLU A 21 13.83 16.17 5.98
CA GLU A 21 12.94 16.88 6.93
C GLU A 21 12.32 15.90 7.95
N SER A 22 11.92 14.71 7.48
CA SER A 22 11.38 13.61 8.30
C SER A 22 12.48 12.82 9.03
N ARG A 23 13.76 13.15 8.75
CA ARG A 23 14.96 12.52 9.31
C ARG A 23 15.07 11.02 9.03
N VAL A 24 14.57 10.56 7.89
CA VAL A 24 14.66 9.14 7.47
C VAL A 24 15.75 8.96 6.42
N ASP A 25 16.47 7.85 6.50
CA ASP A 25 17.53 7.50 5.54
C ASP A 25 16.96 6.93 4.25
N VAL A 26 15.92 6.09 4.39
CA VAL A 26 15.25 5.41 3.29
C VAL A 26 13.73 5.50 3.48
N TYR A 27 12.97 5.48 2.39
CA TYR A 27 11.51 5.52 2.42
C TYR A 27 10.90 4.38 1.62
N LEU A 28 9.96 3.66 2.24
CA LEU A 28 9.25 2.54 1.60
C LEU A 28 8.08 3.06 0.75
N VAL A 29 8.01 2.60 -0.50
CA VAL A 29 6.88 2.83 -1.40
C VAL A 29 6.39 1.48 -1.92
N LEU A 30 5.38 0.92 -1.25
CA LEU A 30 4.86 -0.41 -1.55
C LEU A 30 3.80 -0.39 -2.67
N SER A 31 3.46 -1.56 -3.19
CA SER A 31 2.32 -1.74 -4.11
C SER A 31 0.95 -1.54 -3.45
N SER A 32 0.85 -1.75 -2.15
CA SER A 32 -0.42 -1.79 -1.42
C SER A 32 -1.02 -0.40 -1.19
N ASP A 33 -2.35 -0.36 -1.11
CA ASP A 33 -3.11 0.76 -0.57
C ASP A 33 -3.54 0.51 0.89
N ALA A 34 -4.37 1.39 1.44
CA ALA A 34 -4.81 1.32 2.82
C ALA A 34 -5.77 0.16 3.14
N HIS A 35 -6.17 -0.61 2.12
CA HIS A 35 -7.03 -1.78 2.21
C HIS A 35 -6.30 -3.06 1.79
N LEU A 36 -5.00 -2.96 1.46
CA LEU A 36 -4.14 -4.04 0.98
C LEU A 36 -4.70 -4.73 -0.27
N ASN A 37 -5.32 -3.95 -1.16
CA ASN A 37 -5.82 -4.46 -2.44
C ASN A 37 -4.67 -4.92 -3.35
N GLU A 38 -4.91 -5.95 -4.16
CA GLU A 38 -3.97 -6.37 -5.21
C GLU A 38 -3.91 -5.37 -6.36
N TYR A 39 -5.08 -4.84 -6.75
CA TYR A 39 -5.19 -3.76 -7.72
C TYR A 39 -5.58 -2.49 -6.98
N VAL A 40 -4.67 -1.51 -6.98
CA VAL A 40 -4.89 -0.24 -6.30
C VAL A 40 -5.54 0.79 -7.24
N PRO A 41 -6.41 1.67 -6.71
CA PRO A 41 -7.00 2.77 -7.47
C PRO A 41 -5.90 3.74 -7.94
N GLU A 42 -6.18 4.49 -9.02
CA GLU A 42 -5.16 5.28 -9.70
C GLU A 42 -4.48 6.29 -8.78
N TYR A 43 -5.22 6.96 -7.89
CA TYR A 43 -4.68 7.91 -6.93
C TYR A 43 -3.72 7.29 -5.90
N SER A 44 -3.78 5.96 -5.71
CA SER A 44 -2.90 5.21 -4.79
C SER A 44 -1.73 4.53 -5.50
N ARG A 45 -1.57 4.69 -6.83
CA ARG A 45 -0.45 4.12 -7.62
C ARG A 45 0.88 4.88 -7.44
N ARG A 46 1.23 5.17 -6.18
CA ARG A 46 2.40 5.96 -5.77
C ARG A 46 3.71 5.39 -6.29
N ARG A 47 3.87 4.06 -6.26
CA ARG A 47 5.04 3.39 -6.81
C ARG A 47 5.20 3.69 -8.30
N ALA A 48 4.12 3.59 -9.09
CA ALA A 48 4.18 3.93 -10.51
C ALA A 48 4.54 5.40 -10.72
N ALA A 49 4.01 6.32 -9.89
CA ALA A 49 4.33 7.74 -9.97
C ALA A 49 5.82 8.07 -9.71
N ILE A 50 6.47 7.32 -8.80
CA ILE A 50 7.86 7.57 -8.40
C ILE A 50 8.89 6.68 -9.11
N THR A 51 8.48 5.58 -9.76
CA THR A 51 9.41 4.67 -10.47
C THR A 51 9.13 4.53 -11.96
N GLY A 52 7.91 4.84 -12.41
CA GLY A 52 7.40 4.53 -13.75
C GLY A 52 6.87 3.11 -13.93
N PHE A 53 7.13 2.21 -12.99
CA PHE A 53 6.74 0.81 -13.11
C PHE A 53 5.25 0.60 -12.83
N THR A 54 4.53 0.04 -13.79
CA THR A 54 3.06 -0.09 -13.80
C THR A 54 2.55 -1.49 -13.49
N GLY A 55 3.41 -2.50 -13.33
CA GLY A 55 3.02 -3.87 -12.98
C GLY A 55 2.24 -3.96 -11.66
N SER A 56 1.37 -4.95 -11.47
CA SER A 56 0.50 -4.95 -10.27
C SER A 56 1.23 -5.29 -8.96
N ALA A 57 2.43 -5.86 -9.01
CA ALA A 57 3.21 -6.17 -7.82
C ALA A 57 4.67 -5.73 -7.95
N GLY A 58 5.21 -5.21 -6.85
CA GLY A 58 6.59 -4.81 -6.68
C GLY A 58 6.72 -3.65 -5.70
N ASP A 59 7.76 -3.62 -4.91
CA ASP A 59 7.95 -2.62 -3.86
C ASP A 59 9.20 -1.78 -4.15
N ALA A 60 9.19 -0.51 -3.76
CA ALA A 60 10.34 0.36 -3.95
C ALA A 60 10.90 0.85 -2.61
N ILE A 61 12.22 0.99 -2.58
CA ILE A 61 12.93 1.76 -1.56
C ILE A 61 13.52 2.98 -2.24
N ILE A 62 13.18 4.14 -1.71
CA ILE A 62 13.78 5.41 -2.11
C ILE A 62 14.92 5.72 -1.16
N SER A 63 16.10 5.97 -1.71
CA SER A 63 17.30 6.35 -0.96
C SER A 63 18.10 7.37 -1.79
N PRO A 64 18.56 8.48 -1.20
CA PRO A 64 19.42 9.44 -1.90
C PRO A 64 20.71 8.85 -2.47
N GLU A 65 21.13 7.68 -1.97
CA GLU A 65 22.35 6.97 -2.38
C GLU A 65 22.10 5.99 -3.54
N GLY A 66 20.83 5.77 -3.91
CA GLY A 66 20.41 4.92 -5.02
C GLY A 66 19.03 4.34 -4.74
N ASN A 67 18.10 4.41 -5.70
CA ASN A 67 16.75 3.86 -5.49
C ASN A 67 16.68 2.40 -5.92
N HIS A 68 15.77 1.66 -5.32
CA HIS A 68 15.63 0.22 -5.51
C HIS A 68 14.17 -0.10 -5.83
N LEU A 69 13.95 -0.98 -6.80
CA LEU A 69 12.65 -1.56 -7.12
C LEU A 69 12.76 -3.08 -7.06
N PHE A 70 11.92 -3.73 -6.28
CA PHE A 70 11.90 -5.18 -6.07
C PHE A 70 10.67 -5.74 -6.79
N VAL A 71 10.88 -6.63 -7.76
CA VAL A 71 9.81 -7.22 -8.57
C VAL A 71 9.91 -8.74 -8.61
N ASP A 72 8.78 -9.42 -8.73
CA ASP A 72 8.74 -10.87 -8.96
C ASP A 72 8.88 -11.25 -10.44
N SER A 73 9.00 -12.54 -10.72
CA SER A 73 9.29 -13.09 -12.06
C SER A 73 8.28 -12.72 -13.15
N ARG A 74 7.06 -12.30 -12.80
CA ARG A 74 6.07 -11.82 -13.78
C ARG A 74 6.51 -10.52 -14.44
N TYR A 75 7.33 -9.73 -13.75
CA TYR A 75 7.56 -8.32 -14.08
C TYR A 75 9.02 -7.98 -14.41
N TYR A 76 9.94 -8.95 -14.49
CA TYR A 76 11.35 -8.66 -14.77
C TYR A 76 11.55 -7.85 -16.05
N LEU A 77 10.96 -8.30 -17.16
CA LEU A 77 11.09 -7.63 -18.46
C LEU A 77 10.36 -6.29 -18.48
N GLN A 78 9.16 -6.23 -17.89
CA GLN A 78 8.39 -4.99 -17.80
C GLN A 78 9.15 -3.92 -17.00
N ALA A 79 9.79 -4.29 -15.88
CA ALA A 79 10.59 -3.38 -15.08
C ALA A 79 11.80 -2.85 -15.86
N ASP A 80 12.47 -3.70 -16.66
CA ASP A 80 13.60 -3.29 -17.50
C ASP A 80 13.18 -2.31 -18.62
N GLU A 81 11.91 -2.38 -19.08
CA GLU A 81 11.37 -1.53 -20.13
C GLU A 81 10.79 -0.20 -19.61
N GLU A 82 10.15 -0.20 -18.44
CA GLU A 82 9.40 0.95 -17.92
C GLU A 82 10.21 1.85 -16.97
N VAL A 83 11.22 1.29 -16.29
CA VAL A 83 11.96 1.99 -15.24
C VAL A 83 13.22 2.66 -15.79
N ASP A 84 13.50 3.89 -15.35
CA ASP A 84 14.80 4.52 -15.61
C ASP A 84 15.90 3.84 -14.78
N LEU A 85 16.61 2.91 -15.42
CA LEU A 85 17.69 2.13 -14.81
C LEU A 85 18.91 2.97 -14.41
N ASN A 86 18.99 4.25 -14.79
CA ASN A 86 20.01 5.17 -14.25
C ASN A 86 19.63 5.71 -12.87
N LYS A 87 18.36 5.61 -12.48
CA LYS A 87 17.83 6.09 -11.20
C LYS A 87 17.46 4.96 -10.23
N PHE A 88 17.15 3.78 -10.76
CA PHE A 88 16.72 2.63 -10.00
C PHE A 88 17.55 1.38 -10.31
N ARG A 89 17.93 0.65 -9.27
CA ARG A 89 18.33 -0.76 -9.37
C ARG A 89 17.09 -1.64 -9.26
N VAL A 90 16.83 -2.45 -10.29
CA VAL A 90 15.77 -3.46 -10.28
C VAL A 90 16.32 -4.77 -9.68
N HIS A 91 15.70 -5.23 -8.59
CA HIS A 91 15.98 -6.50 -7.93
C HIS A 91 14.97 -7.55 -8.39
N ARG A 92 15.48 -8.65 -8.93
CA ARG A 92 14.67 -9.72 -9.55
C ARG A 92 14.44 -10.87 -8.56
N LEU A 93 13.39 -10.73 -7.75
CA LEU A 93 13.14 -11.58 -6.59
C LEU A 93 13.01 -13.07 -6.95
N GLY A 94 13.87 -13.90 -6.36
CA GLY A 94 13.89 -15.35 -6.59
C GLY A 94 14.97 -15.83 -7.55
N LEU A 95 15.75 -14.90 -8.14
CA LEU A 95 17.01 -15.23 -8.78
C LEU A 95 18.14 -15.31 -7.75
N SER A 96 19.17 -16.10 -8.08
CA SER A 96 20.36 -16.24 -7.24
C SER A 96 21.12 -14.92 -7.14
N GLY A 97 21.41 -14.47 -5.92
CA GLY A 97 22.13 -13.22 -5.67
C GLY A 97 21.26 -11.97 -5.60
N GLU A 98 19.93 -12.10 -5.71
CA GLU A 98 18.98 -11.00 -5.54
C GLU A 98 18.43 -10.99 -4.13
N SER A 99 18.60 -9.85 -3.44
CA SER A 99 18.14 -9.67 -2.07
C SER A 99 16.67 -9.27 -2.06
N THR A 100 15.91 -9.86 -1.14
CA THR A 100 14.57 -9.37 -0.79
C THR A 100 14.67 -7.98 -0.16
N LEU A 101 13.57 -7.24 -0.12
CA LEU A 101 13.51 -5.91 0.53
C LEU A 101 14.04 -5.97 1.97
N SER A 102 13.63 -6.97 2.75
CA SER A 102 14.09 -7.17 4.13
C SER A 102 15.59 -7.47 4.23
N GLN A 103 16.13 -8.30 3.32
CA GLN A 103 17.57 -8.57 3.27
C GLN A 103 18.35 -7.32 2.88
N TRP A 104 17.83 -6.54 1.93
CA TRP A 104 18.45 -5.29 1.53
C TRP A 104 18.51 -4.28 2.69
N LEU A 105 17.47 -4.19 3.53
CA LEU A 105 17.51 -3.35 4.73
C LEU A 105 18.61 -3.80 5.70
N THR A 106 18.78 -5.10 5.91
CA THR A 106 19.88 -5.64 6.73
C THR A 106 21.24 -5.32 6.13
N GLU A 107 21.44 -5.54 4.83
CA GLU A 107 22.70 -5.22 4.12
C GLU A 107 23.05 -3.73 4.21
N MET A 108 22.06 -2.86 4.03
CA MET A 108 22.21 -1.40 4.14
C MET A 108 22.61 -0.99 5.56
N GLU A 109 22.00 -1.60 6.57
CA GLU A 109 22.34 -1.38 7.97
C GLU A 109 23.75 -1.88 8.32
N GLU A 110 24.15 -3.06 7.82
CA GLU A 110 25.50 -3.60 8.01
C GLU A 110 26.58 -2.68 7.42
N GLU A 111 26.29 -2.01 6.30
CA GLU A 111 27.20 -1.08 5.64
C GLU A 111 27.27 0.29 6.35
N ARG A 112 26.12 0.85 6.76
CA ARG A 112 26.03 2.24 7.23
C ARG A 112 25.90 2.39 8.75
N GLY A 113 25.68 1.29 9.47
CA GLY A 113 25.25 1.32 10.87
C GLY A 113 23.76 1.62 10.98
N SER A 114 23.36 2.29 12.07
CA SER A 114 21.95 2.54 12.37
C SER A 114 21.24 3.34 11.29
N ILE A 115 20.08 2.85 10.85
CA ILE A 115 19.27 3.48 9.78
C ILE A 115 17.82 3.71 10.21
N ARG A 116 17.23 4.80 9.72
CA ARG A 116 15.81 5.13 9.95
C ARG A 116 15.01 4.89 8.67
N VAL A 117 14.08 3.95 8.71
CA VAL A 117 13.27 3.50 7.57
C VAL A 117 11.89 4.13 7.65
N GLY A 118 11.64 5.17 6.85
CA GLY A 118 10.35 5.85 6.78
C GLY A 118 9.30 5.03 6.03
N PHE A 119 8.07 5.06 6.50
CA PHE A 119 6.93 4.43 5.80
C PHE A 119 5.61 5.13 6.13
N ASP A 120 4.64 5.02 5.22
CA ASP A 120 3.25 5.39 5.49
C ASP A 120 2.54 4.25 6.23
N PRO A 121 2.07 4.47 7.48
CA PRO A 121 1.49 3.42 8.30
C PRO A 121 0.13 2.92 7.81
N SER A 122 -0.52 3.64 6.89
CA SER A 122 -1.80 3.20 6.32
C SER A 122 -1.64 2.08 5.30
N VAL A 123 -0.49 2.01 4.61
CA VAL A 123 -0.29 1.08 3.48
C VAL A 123 0.61 -0.11 3.79
N VAL A 124 1.25 -0.13 4.97
CA VAL A 124 2.12 -1.24 5.40
C VAL A 124 1.34 -2.16 6.33
N SER A 125 1.19 -3.43 5.95
CA SER A 125 0.56 -4.42 6.83
C SER A 125 1.38 -4.66 8.10
N ILE A 126 0.71 -5.04 9.20
CA ILE A 126 1.40 -5.38 10.46
C ILE A 126 2.41 -6.54 10.25
N GLN A 127 2.11 -7.48 9.36
CA GLN A 127 3.03 -8.56 9.03
C GLN A 127 4.30 -8.04 8.34
N ALA A 128 4.16 -7.19 7.33
CA ALA A 128 5.29 -6.57 6.63
C ALA A 128 6.11 -5.69 7.59
N HIS A 129 5.45 -4.86 8.40
CA HIS A 129 6.11 -4.05 9.42
C HIS A 129 6.95 -4.89 10.38
N ARG A 130 6.41 -6.02 10.88
CA ARG A 130 7.14 -6.93 11.77
C ARG A 130 8.37 -7.53 11.07
N ILE A 131 8.24 -7.95 9.81
CA ILE A 131 9.35 -8.48 9.02
C ILE A 131 10.44 -7.42 8.89
N TYR A 132 10.11 -6.22 8.40
CA TYR A 132 11.10 -5.16 8.19
C TYR A 132 11.74 -4.69 9.50
N SER A 133 10.95 -4.52 10.56
CA SER A 133 11.48 -4.17 11.88
C SER A 133 12.43 -5.24 12.40
N SER A 134 12.13 -6.52 12.18
CA SER A 134 12.98 -7.63 12.62
C SER A 134 14.27 -7.77 11.81
N SER A 135 14.36 -7.14 10.64
CA SER A 135 15.55 -7.09 9.79
C SER A 135 16.53 -5.97 10.15
N LEU A 136 16.13 -5.08 11.07
CA LEU A 136 16.98 -4.03 11.63
C LEU A 136 17.53 -4.51 12.98
N HIS A 137 18.85 -4.59 13.09
CA HIS A 137 19.55 -5.19 14.24
C HIS A 137 20.41 -4.20 15.01
N SER A 138 20.80 -3.10 14.37
CA SER A 138 21.68 -2.09 14.98
C SER A 138 20.94 -1.24 16.00
N GLU A 139 21.64 -0.88 17.07
CA GLU A 139 21.09 -0.01 18.11
C GLU A 139 20.75 1.36 17.50
N GLY A 140 19.48 1.77 17.59
CA GLY A 140 18.99 3.02 17.02
C GLY A 140 18.45 2.92 15.60
N SER A 141 18.49 1.74 14.95
CA SER A 141 17.72 1.52 13.73
C SER A 141 16.24 1.37 14.07
N GLU A 142 15.38 1.97 13.25
CA GLU A 142 13.94 1.93 13.47
C GLU A 142 13.12 2.11 12.20
N MET A 143 11.95 1.47 12.19
CA MET A 143 10.86 1.80 11.28
C MET A 143 10.15 3.06 11.81
N VAL A 144 10.14 4.13 11.03
CA VAL A 144 9.60 5.44 11.40
C VAL A 144 8.28 5.67 10.68
N PRO A 145 7.13 5.67 11.39
CA PRO A 145 5.86 6.01 10.76
C PRO A 145 5.85 7.50 10.39
N ILE A 146 5.41 7.80 9.18
CA ILE A 146 5.25 9.16 8.67
C ILE A 146 3.75 9.40 8.48
N ASP A 147 3.23 10.48 9.07
CA ASP A 147 1.85 10.89 8.88
C ASP A 147 1.64 11.40 7.45
N GLY A 148 0.75 10.76 6.71
CA GLY A 148 0.58 10.98 5.27
C GLY A 148 1.63 10.26 4.43
N ASN A 149 1.58 10.45 3.11
CA ASN A 149 2.52 9.81 2.20
C ASN A 149 3.47 10.83 1.57
N LEU A 150 4.79 10.60 1.68
CA LEU A 150 5.77 11.52 1.09
C LEU A 150 5.69 11.57 -0.44
N VAL A 151 5.21 10.51 -1.11
CA VAL A 151 5.02 10.52 -2.57
C VAL A 151 3.89 11.47 -2.95
N ASP A 152 2.79 11.51 -2.19
CA ASP A 152 1.65 12.40 -2.46
C ASP A 152 2.10 13.88 -2.40
N SER A 153 3.05 14.19 -1.53
CA SER A 153 3.60 15.56 -1.38
C SER A 153 4.41 16.03 -2.60
N VAL A 154 4.85 15.10 -3.45
CA VAL A 154 5.66 15.39 -4.65
C VAL A 154 4.97 14.96 -5.94
N TRP A 155 3.73 14.49 -5.87
CA TRP A 155 2.96 14.02 -7.01
C TRP A 155 1.92 15.05 -7.43
N GLU A 156 2.37 16.10 -8.13
CA GLU A 156 1.53 17.24 -8.52
C GLU A 156 0.29 16.84 -9.34
N GLU A 157 0.44 15.85 -10.22
CA GLU A 157 -0.64 15.34 -11.06
C GLU A 157 -1.37 14.12 -10.48
N GLN A 158 -1.33 13.92 -9.16
CA GLN A 158 -2.05 12.83 -8.50
C GLN A 158 -3.55 12.88 -8.84
N PRO A 159 -4.13 11.78 -9.34
CA PRO A 159 -5.57 11.70 -9.57
C PRO A 159 -6.36 11.93 -8.28
N ALA A 160 -7.55 12.51 -8.40
CA ALA A 160 -8.45 12.61 -7.25
C ALA A 160 -8.92 11.20 -6.85
N PRO A 161 -9.13 10.95 -5.54
CA PRO A 161 -9.74 9.71 -5.10
C PRO A 161 -11.15 9.52 -5.69
N PRO A 162 -11.59 8.27 -5.96
CA PRO A 162 -12.90 8.03 -6.54
C PRO A 162 -14.02 8.46 -5.57
N SER A 163 -15.13 8.90 -6.18
CA SER A 163 -16.37 9.32 -5.51
C SER A 163 -17.57 8.76 -6.26
N ASN A 164 -17.45 7.51 -6.69
CA ASN A 164 -18.46 6.88 -7.51
C ASN A 164 -19.70 6.48 -6.68
N SER A 165 -20.81 6.19 -7.37
CA SER A 165 -22.06 5.84 -6.69
C SER A 165 -22.06 4.42 -6.16
N ILE A 166 -22.44 4.26 -4.89
CA ILE A 166 -22.64 2.97 -4.25
C ILE A 166 -24.07 2.48 -4.55
N TYR A 167 -24.23 1.21 -4.91
CA TYR A 167 -25.53 0.60 -5.22
C TYR A 167 -25.76 -0.70 -4.44
N ALA A 168 -27.02 -1.01 -4.15
CA ALA A 168 -27.41 -2.19 -3.39
C ALA A 168 -27.73 -3.38 -4.31
N LEU A 169 -27.32 -4.58 -3.88
CA LEU A 169 -27.75 -5.83 -4.47
C LEU A 169 -28.99 -6.35 -3.74
N HIS A 170 -29.99 -6.78 -4.52
CA HIS A 170 -31.20 -7.37 -3.97
C HIS A 170 -30.92 -8.78 -3.41
N GLU A 171 -31.66 -9.17 -2.37
CA GLU A 171 -31.49 -10.47 -1.71
C GLU A 171 -31.70 -11.67 -2.66
N SER A 172 -32.53 -11.51 -3.69
CA SER A 172 -32.69 -12.53 -4.73
C SER A 172 -31.40 -12.84 -5.51
N VAL A 173 -30.39 -11.96 -5.46
CA VAL A 173 -29.06 -12.15 -6.05
C VAL A 173 -28.08 -12.68 -5.01
N THR A 174 -28.12 -12.14 -3.79
CA THR A 174 -27.13 -12.44 -2.75
C THR A 174 -27.48 -13.69 -1.92
N GLY A 175 -28.74 -14.12 -1.96
CA GLY A 175 -29.29 -15.24 -1.20
C GLY A 175 -29.45 -15.02 0.29
N MET A 176 -29.01 -13.86 0.81
CA MET A 176 -29.01 -13.55 2.24
C MET A 176 -29.02 -12.03 2.48
N GLY A 177 -29.89 -11.59 3.40
CA GLY A 177 -30.01 -10.20 3.82
C GLY A 177 -28.87 -9.75 4.75
N VAL A 178 -28.66 -8.43 4.86
CA VAL A 178 -27.60 -7.82 5.69
C VAL A 178 -27.75 -8.19 7.17
N ALA A 179 -28.99 -8.18 7.69
CA ALA A 179 -29.26 -8.51 9.09
C ALA A 179 -28.84 -9.95 9.44
N GLU A 180 -29.09 -10.91 8.54
CA GLU A 180 -28.71 -12.31 8.73
C GLU A 180 -27.19 -12.51 8.66
N LYS A 181 -26.50 -11.81 7.76
CA LYS A 181 -25.04 -11.79 7.71
C LYS A 181 -24.43 -11.24 9.00
N LEU A 182 -24.95 -10.12 9.50
CA LEU A 182 -24.47 -9.51 10.75
C LEU A 182 -24.72 -10.42 11.96
N LEU A 183 -25.86 -11.11 12.02
CA LEU A 183 -26.12 -12.12 13.06
C LEU A 183 -25.10 -13.26 13.00
N SER A 184 -24.78 -13.76 11.81
CA SER A 184 -23.77 -14.80 11.61
C SER A 184 -22.38 -14.33 12.03
N VAL A 185 -21.97 -13.12 11.61
CA VAL A 185 -20.68 -12.52 12.00
C VAL A 185 -20.57 -12.36 13.51
N ARG A 186 -21.62 -11.84 14.17
CA ARG A 186 -21.61 -11.65 15.64
C ARG A 186 -21.55 -12.96 16.41
N LYS A 187 -22.11 -14.04 15.86
CA LYS A 187 -21.96 -15.37 16.47
C LYS A 187 -20.50 -15.80 16.47
N GLU A 188 -19.81 -15.67 15.34
CA GLU A 188 -18.37 -15.98 15.25
C GLU A 188 -17.53 -15.05 16.13
N MET A 189 -17.93 -13.78 16.30
CA MET A 189 -17.28 -12.86 17.24
C MET A 189 -17.38 -13.35 18.69
N VAL A 190 -18.55 -13.84 19.13
CA VAL A 190 -18.71 -14.42 20.47
C VAL A 190 -17.85 -15.66 20.64
N ASP A 191 -17.82 -16.54 19.65
CA ASP A 191 -17.01 -17.76 19.68
C ASP A 191 -15.49 -17.45 19.72
N ALA A 192 -15.09 -16.28 19.20
CA ALA A 192 -13.72 -15.77 19.23
C ALA A 192 -13.40 -14.87 20.45
N ASP A 193 -14.33 -14.70 21.41
CA ASP A 193 -14.20 -13.79 22.56
C ASP A 193 -13.90 -12.32 22.14
N ALA A 194 -14.54 -11.87 21.06
CA ALA A 194 -14.33 -10.56 20.46
C ALA A 194 -15.56 -9.65 20.61
N ASP A 195 -15.39 -8.49 21.24
CA ASP A 195 -16.46 -7.50 21.36
C ASP A 195 -16.66 -6.66 20.08
N ARG A 196 -15.62 -6.55 19.26
CA ARG A 196 -15.54 -5.66 18.09
C ARG A 196 -14.78 -6.32 16.95
N LEU A 197 -15.26 -6.11 15.74
CA LEU A 197 -14.59 -6.51 14.51
C LEU A 197 -14.39 -5.28 13.62
N VAL A 198 -13.15 -5.05 13.21
CA VAL A 198 -12.80 -4.00 12.24
C VAL A 198 -12.52 -4.67 10.90
N LEU A 199 -13.31 -4.32 9.89
CA LEU A 199 -13.10 -4.74 8.51
C LEU A 199 -12.39 -3.63 7.74
N THR A 200 -11.29 -4.01 7.11
CA THR A 200 -10.50 -3.13 6.24
C THR A 200 -10.49 -3.62 4.79
N LYS A 201 -10.84 -4.89 4.54
CA LYS A 201 -10.91 -5.42 3.17
C LYS A 201 -12.24 -5.07 2.52
N LEU A 202 -12.16 -4.52 1.31
CA LEU A 202 -13.32 -3.94 0.64
C LEU A 202 -14.34 -4.99 0.18
N ASP A 203 -13.88 -6.19 -0.19
CA ASP A 203 -14.74 -7.31 -0.58
C ASP A 203 -15.55 -7.85 0.61
N GLU A 204 -14.94 -7.93 1.80
CA GLU A 204 -15.63 -8.28 3.04
C GLU A 204 -16.73 -7.26 3.38
N ILE A 205 -16.42 -5.96 3.28
CA ILE A 205 -17.39 -4.88 3.53
C ILE A 205 -18.53 -4.91 2.51
N ALA A 206 -18.21 -5.02 1.22
CA ALA A 206 -19.20 -5.15 0.15
C ALA A 206 -20.09 -6.39 0.36
N TRP A 207 -19.51 -7.50 0.82
CA TRP A 207 -20.27 -8.72 1.10
C TRP A 207 -21.21 -8.56 2.29
N VAL A 208 -20.74 -8.05 3.43
CA VAL A 208 -21.58 -7.88 4.65
C VAL A 208 -22.75 -6.94 4.38
N THR A 209 -22.49 -5.84 3.66
CA THR A 209 -23.47 -4.78 3.43
C THR A 209 -24.42 -5.04 2.26
N ASN A 210 -24.18 -6.08 1.44
CA ASN A 210 -24.84 -6.24 0.12
C ASN A 210 -24.72 -5.01 -0.79
N LEU A 211 -23.72 -4.15 -0.57
CA LEU A 211 -23.45 -2.97 -1.40
C LEU A 211 -22.31 -3.25 -2.37
N ARG A 212 -22.28 -2.54 -3.49
CA ARG A 212 -21.24 -2.60 -4.51
C ARG A 212 -20.92 -1.18 -4.99
N GLY A 213 -19.74 -1.02 -5.57
CA GLY A 213 -19.28 0.20 -6.22
C GLY A 213 -18.32 -0.14 -7.34
N ASP A 214 -17.60 0.85 -7.84
CA ASP A 214 -16.63 0.73 -8.92
C ASP A 214 -15.41 1.64 -8.69
N ASP A 215 -15.05 1.85 -7.41
CA ASP A 215 -13.89 2.68 -7.03
C ASP A 215 -12.56 2.06 -7.50
N ILE A 216 -12.53 0.74 -7.69
CA ILE A 216 -11.36 0.00 -8.17
C ILE A 216 -11.68 -0.67 -9.51
N PRO A 217 -10.90 -0.41 -10.58
CA PRO A 217 -11.11 -1.05 -11.87
C PRO A 217 -11.22 -2.57 -11.76
N PHE A 218 -12.23 -3.13 -12.41
CA PHE A 218 -12.54 -4.57 -12.46
C PHE A 218 -12.92 -5.23 -11.13
N ASN A 219 -12.99 -4.48 -10.03
CA ASN A 219 -13.35 -4.97 -8.71
C ASN A 219 -14.58 -4.20 -8.23
N PRO A 220 -15.77 -4.83 -8.11
CA PRO A 220 -17.02 -4.12 -7.84
C PRO A 220 -17.16 -3.75 -6.34
N VAL A 221 -16.19 -2.99 -5.83
CA VAL A 221 -16.07 -2.58 -4.43
C VAL A 221 -16.02 -1.05 -4.32
N PHE A 222 -16.22 -0.54 -3.12
CA PHE A 222 -16.14 0.88 -2.78
C PHE A 222 -15.22 1.06 -1.58
N GLU A 223 -14.47 2.14 -1.54
CA GLU A 223 -13.53 2.40 -0.45
C GLU A 223 -14.28 2.66 0.85
N ALA A 224 -14.02 1.82 1.85
CA ALA A 224 -14.68 1.89 3.12
C ALA A 224 -13.89 1.18 4.23
N TYR A 225 -14.16 1.58 5.47
CA TYR A 225 -13.88 0.81 6.66
C TYR A 225 -15.18 0.47 7.36
N MET A 226 -15.25 -0.67 8.06
CA MET A 226 -16.46 -1.03 8.79
C MET A 226 -16.10 -1.52 10.19
N VAL A 227 -16.80 -1.00 11.20
CA VAL A 227 -16.71 -1.49 12.58
C VAL A 227 -18.03 -2.17 12.93
N ILE A 228 -17.95 -3.43 13.31
CA ILE A 228 -19.09 -4.23 13.76
C ILE A 228 -18.93 -4.44 15.26
N ASP A 229 -19.96 -4.08 16.00
CA ASP A 229 -20.13 -4.42 17.40
C ASP A 229 -21.40 -5.24 17.62
N MET A 230 -21.62 -5.68 18.86
CA MET A 230 -22.74 -6.56 19.20
C MET A 230 -24.11 -5.92 18.93
N ASP A 231 -24.20 -4.60 18.91
CA ASP A 231 -25.45 -3.84 18.77
C ASP A 231 -25.55 -3.12 17.42
N GLN A 232 -24.44 -2.61 16.90
CA GLN A 232 -24.35 -1.73 15.73
C GLN A 232 -23.29 -2.18 14.73
N ALA A 233 -23.43 -1.67 13.51
CA ALA A 233 -22.44 -1.82 12.47
C ALA A 233 -22.31 -0.49 11.72
N THR A 234 -21.12 0.11 11.77
CA THR A 234 -20.85 1.44 11.20
C THR A 234 -19.91 1.30 10.02
N CYS A 235 -20.37 1.70 8.84
CA CYS A 235 -19.57 1.77 7.62
C CYS A 235 -19.12 3.21 7.37
N PHE A 236 -17.81 3.42 7.30
CA PHE A 236 -17.16 4.69 6.99
C PHE A 236 -16.76 4.66 5.53
N THR A 237 -17.43 5.46 4.69
CA THR A 237 -17.13 5.59 3.26
C THR A 237 -17.23 7.06 2.86
N ARG A 238 -16.69 7.43 1.69
CA ARG A 238 -16.75 8.81 1.22
C ARG A 238 -18.21 9.20 0.97
N SER A 239 -18.57 10.41 1.41
CA SER A 239 -19.87 11.00 1.13
C SER A 239 -19.98 11.26 -0.37
N THR A 240 -21.07 10.81 -0.98
CA THR A 240 -21.47 11.22 -2.34
C THR A 240 -22.03 12.64 -2.33
#